data_AF-A0A316RUV9-F1
#
_entry.id   AF-A0A316RUV9-F1
#
_cell.length_a   1.000
_cell.length_b   1.000
_cell.length_c   1.000
_cell.angle_alpha   90.00
_cell.angle_beta   90.00
_cell.angle_gamma   90.00
#
_symmetry.space_group_name_H-M   'P 1'
#
loop_
_entity.id
_entity.type
_entity.pdbx_description
1 polymer ?
#
loop_
_entity_poly.entity_id
_entity_poly.type
_entity_poly.pdbx_seq_one_letter_code
_entity_poly.pdbx_strand_id
1 'polypeptide(L)'
;MSSCANPRPRAPKDRGKRTLQRLRRDAGYRCAKDFADELGIPNSTYSRYERAPENPDCRIPIQAAWAMADKLGVSIDLVVGRADIDELSKPSLDERVAALSVMDREVVMAFIGFVEQRAAKQAAALAATRKAAI
;
A
#
# COMPACT_ATOMS: atom_id res chain seq x y z
N MET A 1 -8.64 16.04 31.78
CA MET A 1 -9.00 14.85 30.98
C MET A 1 -9.88 15.30 29.82
N SER A 2 -9.30 15.75 28.69
CA SER A 2 -10.10 16.12 27.52
C SER A 2 -10.42 14.88 26.71
N SER A 3 -11.62 14.34 26.95
CA SER A 3 -12.21 13.24 26.21
C SER A 3 -12.51 13.67 24.77
N CYS A 4 -11.94 12.98 23.79
CA CYS A 4 -12.33 13.08 22.39
C CYS A 4 -13.71 12.41 22.22
N ALA A 5 -14.76 13.14 22.57
CA ALA A 5 -16.14 12.68 22.41
C ALA A 5 -16.49 12.44 20.92
N ASN A 6 -17.34 11.44 20.73
CA ASN A 6 -17.52 10.62 19.53
C ASN A 6 -18.62 11.16 18.57
N PRO A 7 -18.32 11.50 17.30
CA PRO A 7 -19.28 11.40 16.23
C PRO A 7 -19.06 10.11 15.42
N ARG A 8 -20.16 9.43 15.10
CA ARG A 8 -20.28 8.15 14.37
C ARG A 8 -19.37 8.08 13.12
N PRO A 9 -18.92 6.88 12.71
CA PRO A 9 -18.07 6.71 11.54
C PRO A 9 -18.79 7.26 10.30
N ARG A 10 -18.27 8.35 9.74
CA ARG A 10 -18.74 8.89 8.45
C ARG A 10 -18.05 8.10 7.34
N ALA A 11 -18.85 7.60 6.40
CA ALA A 11 -18.36 6.93 5.20
C ALA A 11 -17.29 7.78 4.47
N PRO A 12 -16.26 7.16 3.88
CA PRO A 12 -15.14 7.88 3.29
C PRO A 12 -15.60 8.63 2.04
N LYS A 13 -15.73 9.96 2.15
CA LYS A 13 -15.93 10.87 1.02
C LYS A 13 -14.59 11.50 0.64
N ASP A 14 -13.95 10.88 -0.34
CA ASP A 14 -13.20 11.47 -1.45
C ASP A 14 -11.93 12.34 -1.26
N ARG A 15 -10.92 11.90 -2.04
CA ARG A 15 -10.08 12.68 -2.98
C ARG A 15 -9.22 13.82 -2.41
N GLY A 16 -8.02 13.47 -1.93
CA GLY A 16 -6.83 14.34 -2.00
C GLY A 16 -5.97 14.46 -0.73
N LYS A 17 -4.77 13.87 -0.78
CA LYS A 17 -3.49 14.35 -0.19
C LYS A 17 -3.13 14.12 1.30
N ARG A 18 -3.60 13.08 2.01
CA ARG A 18 -2.97 12.71 3.31
C ARG A 18 -2.95 11.21 3.61
N THR A 19 -1.89 10.57 3.13
CA THR A 19 -1.59 9.14 3.22
C THR A 19 -1.52 8.70 4.66
N LEU A 20 -0.73 9.39 5.48
CA LEU A 20 -0.61 9.10 6.91
C LEU A 20 -1.92 9.21 7.68
N GLN A 21 -2.79 10.16 7.32
CA GLN A 21 -4.08 10.31 7.99
C GLN A 21 -5.04 9.17 7.64
N ARG A 22 -5.01 8.67 6.39
CA ARG A 22 -5.77 7.49 5.97
C ARG A 22 -5.23 6.25 6.68
N LEU A 23 -3.92 5.99 6.60
CA LEU A 23 -3.28 4.83 7.25
C LEU A 23 -3.57 4.75 8.75
N ARG A 24 -3.48 5.88 9.45
CA ARG A 24 -3.80 5.94 10.87
C ARG A 24 -5.26 5.51 11.14
N ARG A 25 -6.20 5.98 10.33
CA ARG A 25 -7.63 5.65 10.48
C ARG A 25 -7.90 4.17 10.15
N ASP A 26 -7.24 3.64 9.14
CA ASP A 26 -7.36 2.24 8.73
C ASP A 26 -6.79 1.31 9.81
N ALA A 27 -5.74 1.74 10.52
CA ALA A 27 -5.21 1.07 11.70
C ALA A 27 -6.06 1.24 12.98
N GLY A 28 -7.21 1.93 12.90
CA GLY A 28 -8.17 2.07 14.01
C GLY A 28 -7.95 3.26 14.93
N TYR A 29 -6.90 4.07 14.72
CA TYR A 29 -6.65 5.26 15.52
C TYR A 29 -7.49 6.44 15.04
N ARG A 30 -8.43 6.89 15.88
CA ARG A 30 -9.40 7.93 15.49
C ARG A 30 -8.82 9.35 15.55
N CYS A 31 -7.92 9.62 16.49
CA CYS A 31 -7.28 10.92 16.58
C CYS A 31 -5.74 10.83 16.51
N ALA A 32 -5.12 11.93 16.07
CA ALA A 32 -3.67 12.06 15.97
C ALA A 32 -2.97 11.97 17.34
N LYS A 33 -3.68 12.32 18.43
CA LYS A 33 -3.17 12.23 19.80
C LYS A 33 -2.92 10.78 20.20
N ASP A 34 -3.91 9.91 20.03
CA ASP A 34 -3.80 8.51 20.44
C ASP A 34 -2.62 7.82 19.73
N PHE A 35 -2.46 8.09 18.44
CA PHE A 35 -1.35 7.53 17.67
C PHE A 35 0.01 8.14 18.02
N ALA A 36 0.07 9.44 18.34
CA ALA A 36 1.29 10.07 18.81
C ALA A 36 1.73 9.54 20.18
N ASP A 37 0.77 9.33 21.09
CA ASP A 37 1.00 8.75 22.41
C ASP A 37 1.54 7.31 22.28
N GLU A 38 1.03 6.51 21.34
CA GLU A 38 1.52 5.16 21.03
C GLU A 38 2.94 5.15 20.42
N LEU A 39 3.27 6.15 19.61
CA LEU A 39 4.61 6.33 19.06
C LEU A 39 5.60 6.95 20.06
N GLY A 40 5.13 7.42 21.22
CA GLY A 40 5.95 8.12 22.21
C GLY A 40 6.45 9.49 21.75
N ILE A 41 5.76 10.15 20.81
CA ILE A 41 6.14 11.48 20.29
C ILE A 41 5.11 12.55 20.66
N PRO A 42 5.51 13.83 20.77
CA PRO A 42 4.55 14.89 21.02
C PRO A 42 3.48 14.98 19.93
N ASN A 43 2.22 15.20 20.32
CA ASN A 43 1.10 15.37 19.37
C ASN A 43 1.39 16.45 18.31
N SER A 44 2.01 17.57 18.70
CA SER A 44 2.37 18.66 17.78
C SER A 44 3.36 18.20 16.71
N THR A 45 4.29 17.32 17.07
CA THR A 45 5.27 16.69 16.17
C THR A 45 4.57 15.77 15.19
N TYR A 46 3.70 14.87 15.67
CA TYR A 46 2.95 13.98 14.79
C TYR A 46 2.00 14.74 13.86
N SER A 47 1.30 15.75 14.37
CA SER A 47 0.43 16.64 13.57
C SER A 47 1.20 17.43 12.50
N ARG A 48 2.51 17.62 12.68
CA ARG A 48 3.39 18.17 11.65
C ARG A 48 3.67 17.15 10.55
N TYR A 49 3.89 15.89 10.92
CA TYR A 49 4.10 14.79 9.97
C TYR A 49 2.86 14.52 9.12
N GLU A 50 1.65 14.50 9.71
CA GLU A 50 0.41 14.39 8.94
C GLU A 50 0.18 15.56 7.96
N ARG A 51 0.85 16.70 8.17
CA ARG A 51 0.81 17.88 7.28
C ARG A 51 1.98 17.92 6.29
N ALA A 52 2.94 17.01 6.41
CA ALA A 52 4.09 16.96 5.51
C ALA A 52 3.64 16.59 4.09
N PRO A 53 4.31 17.11 3.05
CA PRO A 53 4.03 16.74 1.68
C PRO A 53 4.39 15.27 1.41
N GLU A 54 3.59 14.61 0.57
CA GLU A 54 3.77 13.23 0.09
C GLU A 54 4.75 13.19 -1.09
N ASN A 55 5.95 13.72 -0.89
CA ASN A 55 6.96 13.86 -1.94
C ASN A 55 8.38 13.68 -1.37
N PRO A 56 9.44 13.71 -2.19
CA PRO A 56 10.81 13.60 -1.70
C PRO A 56 11.21 14.68 -0.66
N ASP A 57 10.46 15.79 -0.57
CA ASP A 57 10.62 16.84 0.44
C ASP A 57 9.90 16.53 1.76
N CYS A 58 9.40 15.30 1.93
CA CYS A 58 8.76 14.85 3.16
C CYS A 58 9.74 14.99 4.34
N ARG A 59 9.47 15.96 5.22
CA ARG A 59 10.33 16.31 6.36
C ARG A 59 10.09 15.41 7.58
N ILE A 60 9.77 14.14 7.35
CA ILE A 60 9.63 13.15 8.42
C ILE A 60 11.01 12.54 8.67
N PRO A 61 11.54 12.59 9.90
CA PRO A 61 12.78 11.90 10.24
C PRO A 61 12.68 10.40 9.94
N ILE A 62 13.75 9.80 9.41
CA ILE A 62 13.77 8.38 9.02
C ILE A 62 13.36 7.46 10.17
N GLN A 63 13.81 7.75 11.39
CA GLN A 63 13.46 6.99 12.60
C GLN A 63 11.96 7.03 12.90
N ALA A 64 11.32 8.18 12.71
CA ALA A 64 9.87 8.31 12.88
C ALA A 64 9.12 7.57 11.77
N ALA A 65 9.61 7.62 10.53
CA ALA A 65 9.03 6.88 9.42
C ALA A 65 9.06 5.36 9.65
N TRP A 66 10.16 4.83 10.19
CA TRP A 66 10.28 3.41 10.57
C TRP A 66 9.29 3.02 11.65
N ALA A 67 9.26 3.78 12.76
CA ALA A 67 8.33 3.49 13.86
C ALA A 67 6.86 3.54 13.41
N MET A 68 6.51 4.47 12.51
CA MET A 68 5.18 4.54 11.92
C MET A 68 4.88 3.33 11.02
N ALA A 69 5.82 2.95 10.16
CA ALA A 69 5.68 1.79 9.27
C ALA A 69 5.45 0.50 10.06
N ASP A 70 6.28 0.25 11.08
CA ASP A 70 6.17 -0.93 11.95
C ASP A 70 4.84 -0.97 12.70
N LYS A 71 4.38 0.18 13.22
CA LYS A 71 3.11 0.27 13.96
C LYS A 71 1.88 0.14 13.07
N LEU A 72 1.96 0.60 11.82
CA LEU A 72 0.86 0.54 10.87
C LEU A 72 0.87 -0.78 10.06
N GLY A 73 1.97 -1.55 10.11
CA GLY A 73 2.12 -2.77 9.32
C GLY A 73 2.25 -2.50 7.81
N VAL A 74 2.80 -1.34 7.44
CA VAL A 74 2.90 -0.89 6.03
C VAL A 74 4.33 -0.56 5.66
N SER A 75 4.62 -0.43 4.36
CA SER A 75 5.96 -0.04 3.92
C SER A 75 6.28 1.42 4.22
N ILE A 76 7.57 1.72 4.43
CA ILE A 76 8.08 3.10 4.57
C ILE A 76 7.75 3.94 3.35
N ASP A 77 7.83 3.37 2.15
CA ASP A 77 7.50 4.09 0.92
C ASP A 77 6.06 4.61 0.94
N LEU A 78 5.14 3.87 1.58
CA LEU A 78 3.77 4.33 1.78
C LEU A 78 3.69 5.46 2.81
N VAL A 79 4.38 5.33 3.95
CA VAL A 79 4.43 6.37 5.00
C VAL A 79 4.95 7.71 4.47
N VAL A 80 5.96 7.66 3.60
CA VAL A 80 6.63 8.83 3.02
C VAL A 80 5.89 9.34 1.76
N GLY A 81 4.95 8.58 1.23
CA GLY A 81 4.14 8.95 0.06
C GLY A 81 4.83 8.71 -1.29
N ARG A 82 5.79 7.77 -1.35
CA ARG A 82 6.41 7.29 -2.60
C ARG A 82 5.58 6.23 -3.32
N ALA A 83 4.74 5.49 -2.60
CA ALA A 83 3.83 4.49 -3.14
C ALA A 83 2.37 4.98 -3.04
N ASP A 84 1.53 4.61 -4.00
CA ASP A 84 0.10 4.96 -3.98
C ASP A 84 -0.66 4.00 -3.06
N ILE A 85 -1.47 4.55 -2.14
CA ILE A 85 -2.31 3.77 -1.21
C ILE A 85 -3.39 3.00 -1.98
N ASP A 86 -3.89 3.58 -3.07
CA ASP A 86 -4.98 2.96 -3.82
C ASP A 86 -4.48 1.76 -4.66
N GLU A 87 -3.15 1.60 -4.84
CA GLU A 87 -2.54 0.38 -5.39
C GLU A 87 -2.58 -0.80 -4.41
N LEU A 88 -2.41 -0.55 -3.10
CA LEU A 88 -2.51 -1.57 -2.04
C LEU A 88 -3.95 -2.05 -1.79
N SER A 89 -4.95 -1.23 -2.14
CA SER A 89 -6.37 -1.59 -1.99
C SER A 89 -6.87 -2.59 -3.03
N LYS A 90 -6.08 -2.92 -4.06
CA LYS A 90 -6.46 -3.94 -5.03
C LYS A 90 -6.12 -5.30 -4.44
N PRO A 91 -7.09 -6.23 -4.30
CA PRO A 91 -6.78 -7.58 -3.87
C PRO A 91 -5.72 -8.15 -4.82
N SER A 92 -4.73 -8.82 -4.23
CA SER A 92 -3.67 -9.50 -4.96
C SER A 92 -4.27 -10.43 -6.02
N LEU A 93 -3.50 -10.75 -7.06
CA LEU A 93 -3.96 -11.71 -8.05
C LEU A 93 -4.40 -13.03 -7.39
N ASP A 94 -3.66 -13.48 -6.37
CA ASP A 94 -3.94 -14.70 -5.61
C ASP A 94 -5.26 -14.61 -4.85
N GLU A 95 -5.53 -13.50 -4.16
CA GLU A 95 -6.82 -13.28 -3.46
C GLU A 95 -7.98 -13.21 -4.46
N ARG A 96 -7.77 -12.57 -5.61
CA ARG A 96 -8.78 -12.50 -6.68
C ARG A 96 -9.09 -13.88 -7.24
N VAL A 97 -8.07 -14.70 -7.47
CA VAL A 97 -8.23 -16.09 -7.94
C VAL A 97 -8.88 -16.96 -6.87
N ALA A 98 -8.52 -16.79 -5.59
CA ALA A 98 -9.12 -17.52 -4.47
C ALA A 98 -10.60 -17.19 -4.27
N ALA A 99 -11.06 -16.00 -4.67
CA ALA A 99 -12.45 -15.59 -4.60
C ALA A 99 -13.32 -16.15 -5.76
N LEU A 100 -12.71 -16.70 -6.82
CA LEU A 100 -13.43 -17.26 -7.96
C LEU A 100 -14.07 -18.62 -7.65
N SER A 101 -15.07 -19.01 -8.45
CA SER A 101 -15.58 -20.38 -8.46
C SER A 101 -14.50 -21.38 -8.93
N VAL A 102 -14.67 -22.66 -8.61
CA VAL A 102 -13.72 -23.71 -9.06
C VAL A 102 -13.59 -23.71 -10.59
N MET A 103 -14.71 -23.56 -11.30
CA MET A 103 -14.74 -23.52 -12.77
C MET A 103 -14.03 -22.29 -13.33
N ASP A 104 -14.25 -21.10 -12.75
CA ASP A 104 -13.59 -19.89 -13.22
C ASP A 104 -12.08 -19.89 -12.91
N ARG A 105 -11.65 -20.53 -11.81
CA ARG A 105 -10.22 -20.73 -11.52
C ARG A 105 -9.55 -21.60 -12.57
N GLU A 106 -10.19 -22.67 -13.02
CA GLU A 106 -9.65 -23.52 -14.08
C GLU A 106 -9.42 -22.74 -15.38
N VAL A 107 -10.34 -21.84 -15.75
CA VAL A 107 -10.19 -20.96 -16.91
C VAL A 107 -8.98 -20.03 -16.75
N VAL A 108 -8.81 -19.43 -15.57
CA VAL A 108 -7.66 -18.55 -15.29
C VAL A 108 -6.34 -19.32 -15.37
N MET A 109 -6.26 -20.51 -14.75
CA MET A 109 -5.05 -21.34 -14.77
C MET A 109 -4.70 -21.80 -16.19
N ALA A 110 -5.71 -22.15 -17.01
CA ALA A 110 -5.49 -22.48 -18.41
C ALA A 110 -4.95 -21.30 -19.21
N PHE A 111 -5.45 -20.08 -18.96
CA PHE A 111 -4.95 -18.87 -19.60
C PHE A 111 -3.50 -18.54 -19.19
N ILE A 112 -3.16 -18.66 -17.89
CA ILE A 112 -1.79 -18.47 -17.41
C ILE A 112 -0.84 -19.45 -18.12
N GLY A 113 -1.20 -20.74 -18.16
CA GLY A 113 -0.40 -21.75 -18.86
C GLY A 113 -0.23 -21.45 -20.35
N PHE A 114 -1.25 -20.92 -21.03
CA PHE A 114 -1.14 -20.47 -22.42
C PHE A 114 -0.13 -19.32 -22.57
N VAL A 115 -0.18 -18.31 -21.70
CA VAL A 115 0.73 -17.16 -21.74
C VAL A 115 2.18 -17.60 -21.50
N GLU A 116 2.42 -18.50 -20.55
CA GLU A 116 3.73 -19.07 -20.26
C GLU A 116 4.31 -19.83 -21.47
N GLN A 117 3.51 -20.68 -22.11
CA GLN A 117 3.92 -21.39 -23.31
C GLN A 117 4.26 -20.43 -24.47
N ARG A 118 3.46 -19.38 -24.64
CA ARG A 118 3.74 -18.34 -25.65
C ARG A 118 5.06 -17.62 -25.36
N ALA A 119 5.29 -17.23 -24.11
CA ALA A 119 6.52 -16.57 -23.68
C ALA A 119 7.75 -17.47 -23.90
N ALA A 120 7.65 -18.75 -23.54
CA ALA A 120 8.71 -19.73 -23.74
C ALA A 120 9.05 -19.91 -25.24
N LYS A 121 8.04 -19.98 -26.11
CA LYS A 121 8.25 -20.06 -27.58
C LYS A 121 8.93 -18.81 -28.12
N GLN A 122 8.54 -17.61 -27.66
CA GLN A 122 9.19 -16.37 -28.06
C GLN A 122 10.64 -16.29 -27.59
N ALA A 123 10.92 -16.68 -26.36
CA ALA A 123 12.27 -16.74 -25.82
C ALA A 123 13.16 -17.73 -26.62
N ALA A 124 12.63 -18.90 -26.97
CA ALA A 124 13.34 -19.88 -27.80
C ALA A 124 13.64 -19.34 -29.21
N ALA A 125 12.69 -18.63 -29.84
CA ALA A 125 12.89 -18.00 -31.13
C ALA A 125 13.97 -16.90 -31.09
N LEU A 126 13.96 -16.05 -30.06
CA LEU A 126 14.98 -15.01 -29.83
C LEU A 126 16.38 -15.60 -29.55
N ALA A 127 16.45 -16.71 -28.83
CA ALA A 127 17.72 -17.41 -28.60
C ALA A 127 18.27 -18.03 -29.90
N ALA A 128 17.39 -18.59 -30.73
CA ALA A 128 17.77 -19.17 -32.02
C ALA A 128 18.28 -18.11 -33.00
N THR A 129 17.63 -16.95 -33.08
CA THR A 129 18.09 -15.83 -33.93
C THR A 129 19.41 -15.24 -33.43
N ARG A 130 19.60 -15.12 -32.11
CA ARG A 130 20.87 -14.65 -31.53
C ARG A 130 22.03 -15.62 -31.78
N LYS A 131 21.77 -16.93 -31.79
CA LYS A 131 22.78 -17.96 -32.07
C LYS A 131 23.17 -18.02 -33.56
N ALA A 132 22.30 -17.57 -34.47
CA ALA A 132 22.57 -17.50 -35.90
C ALA A 132 23.35 -16.23 -36.33
N ALA A 133 23.46 -15.24 -35.44
CA ALA A 133 24.16 -13.97 -35.69
C ALA A 133 25.59 -13.93 -35.12
N ILE A 134 26.07 -15.03 -34.54
CA ILE A 134 27.43 -15.25 -34.03
C ILE A 134 28.09 -16.29 -34.93
#